data_AF-A0A4X2KGF1-F1
#
_entry.id   AF-A0A4X2KGF1-F1
#
_cell.length_a   1.000
_cell.length_b   1.000
_cell.length_c   1.000
_cell.angle_alpha   90.00
_cell.angle_beta   90.00
_cell.angle_gamma   90.00
#
_symmetry.space_group_name_H-M   'P 1'
#
loop_
_entity.id
_entity.type
_entity.pdbx_description
1 polymer ?
#
loop_
_entity_poly.entity_id
_entity_poly.type
_entity_poly.pdbx_seq_one_letter_code
_entity_poly.pdbx_strand_id
1 'polypeptide(L)'
;MDFACQAVYFLFFFATVTSDCVTQFYENTFFKGGDVGAVHTPTADDCQRVCTFHPRCILFSFLPANAINDENRRFGCFLKDSVTGTLPRMTRTNAISGHSLKECVYQRSACSKEKHVGLDMRGVNFNVTKVNTVEECQKQCTNHALCQFYTYATQTFHRPEYRNICLLKHSQSGFPDTIKTLEGLVSGFSLKPCGLSDMGCQMNIFQHMSFSGEDVGRVIAPDPFVCRTICSYYPNCLFFTFYTNTWHIESQRNMCFLKTSKSGKPSSGIPQVNTTSGYSLLSCKDLPERCHSQKYAGVDFEGEELEVVYVKGIEACQESCTNKIRCQFFTYTSHQGECKEDKCKCSLKISSNGSPTRIVYRTECTSGYTLRMCKTPSISVCAKRASTRIVGGAGSSSQEWPWQASLQVKLRTQSHACGGSVIGNQWVVTAAHCFDDLPSPDIWRIYTGILNQSEIQAATPFFRPRKIIIHPQYKISETRHDIALIKLEAAMNFTDFQKPICLPSKEDMPYTTCWVTGWGYTQEKGRFRWPPVLLPKWSMATSWHHQLGR
;
A
#
# COMPACT_ATOMS: atom_id res chain seq x y z
N MET A 1 46.99 -24.16 -40.50
CA MET A 1 47.01 -24.92 -39.23
C MET A 1 46.98 -23.91 -38.11
N ASP A 2 45.85 -23.92 -37.40
CA ASP A 2 45.57 -23.54 -36.01
C ASP A 2 45.84 -22.09 -35.55
N PHE A 3 44.82 -21.24 -35.36
CA PHE A 3 43.88 -21.16 -34.22
C PHE A 3 44.54 -20.91 -32.85
N ALA A 4 44.58 -19.65 -32.43
CA ALA A 4 44.27 -19.23 -31.06
C ALA A 4 44.08 -17.70 -30.99
N CYS A 5 42.83 -17.26 -31.16
CA CYS A 5 42.38 -15.90 -30.87
C CYS A 5 42.00 -15.86 -29.39
N GLN A 6 42.75 -15.14 -28.54
CA GLN A 6 42.34 -14.83 -27.17
C GLN A 6 41.54 -13.53 -27.17
N ALA A 7 40.22 -13.66 -27.34
CA ALA A 7 39.26 -12.60 -27.11
C ALA A 7 39.14 -12.34 -25.60
N VAL A 8 39.66 -11.20 -25.15
CA VAL A 8 39.35 -10.64 -23.83
C VAL A 8 37.91 -10.14 -23.87
N TYR A 9 36.97 -10.96 -23.40
CA TYR A 9 35.61 -10.52 -23.15
C TYR A 9 35.61 -9.56 -21.96
N PHE A 10 35.61 -8.26 -22.25
CA PHE A 10 35.10 -7.22 -21.36
C PHE A 10 33.62 -7.52 -21.10
N LEU A 11 33.33 -8.27 -20.04
CA LEU A 11 32.00 -8.33 -19.47
C LEU A 11 31.74 -6.97 -18.81
N PHE A 12 31.15 -6.05 -19.59
CA PHE A 12 30.38 -4.95 -19.04
C PHE A 12 29.27 -5.57 -18.18
N PHE A 13 29.51 -5.62 -16.87
CA PHE A 13 28.44 -5.63 -15.89
C PHE A 13 27.63 -4.34 -16.11
N PHE A 14 26.58 -4.42 -16.92
CA PHE A 14 25.44 -3.54 -16.73
C PHE A 14 24.78 -3.98 -15.42
N ALA A 15 25.39 -3.61 -14.30
CA ALA A 15 24.68 -3.48 -13.05
C ALA A 15 23.69 -2.33 -13.29
N THR A 16 22.43 -2.67 -13.58
CA THR A 16 21.34 -1.74 -13.31
C THR A 16 21.46 -1.41 -11.83
N VAL A 17 21.91 -0.19 -11.51
CA VAL A 17 21.95 0.33 -10.14
C VAL A 17 20.50 0.45 -9.68
N THR A 18 19.94 -0.64 -9.19
CA THR A 18 18.79 -0.57 -8.30
C THR A 18 19.32 0.04 -7.02
N SER A 19 18.86 1.23 -6.64
CA SER A 19 19.19 1.80 -5.34
C SER A 19 18.82 0.77 -4.26
N ASP A 20 19.81 0.23 -3.57
CA ASP A 20 19.60 -0.81 -2.56
C ASP A 20 18.70 -0.27 -1.45
N CYS A 21 17.50 -0.81 -1.33
CA CYS A 21 16.60 -0.51 -0.22
C CYS A 21 17.30 -0.87 1.11
N VAL A 22 17.70 0.15 1.88
CA VAL A 22 18.35 -0.05 3.19
C VAL A 22 17.29 -0.10 4.28
N THR A 23 16.99 -1.31 4.75
CA THR A 23 16.02 -1.54 5.84
C THR A 23 16.67 -1.62 7.21
N GLN A 24 17.98 -1.87 7.27
CA GLN A 24 18.71 -2.09 8.51
C GLN A 24 18.90 -0.78 9.29
N PHE A 25 18.72 -0.87 10.62
CA PHE A 25 19.02 0.22 11.55
C PHE A 25 20.50 0.25 11.94
N TYR A 26 20.99 1.46 12.16
CA TYR A 26 22.31 1.75 12.71
C TYR A 26 22.17 2.00 14.20
N GLU A 27 22.55 0.99 15.00
CA GLU A 27 22.61 1.08 16.45
C GLU A 27 23.74 2.02 16.90
N ASN A 28 23.56 2.63 18.08
CA ASN A 28 24.49 3.59 18.68
C ASN A 28 24.94 4.73 17.75
N THR A 29 24.08 5.12 16.82
CA THR A 29 24.42 6.05 15.73
C THR A 29 23.40 7.19 15.68
N PHE A 30 23.91 8.41 15.51
CA PHE A 30 23.11 9.62 15.28
C PHE A 30 23.64 10.37 14.05
N PHE A 31 22.77 10.67 13.08
CA PHE A 31 23.15 11.47 11.91
C PHE A 31 23.23 12.96 12.27
N LYS A 32 24.36 13.59 11.98
CA LYS A 32 24.58 15.01 12.29
C LYS A 32 23.97 15.91 11.20
N GLY A 33 23.17 16.89 11.64
CA GLY A 33 22.56 17.89 10.75
C GLY A 33 21.46 17.32 9.85
N GLY A 34 21.14 18.07 8.79
CA GLY A 34 20.13 17.72 7.80
C GLY A 34 18.69 17.76 8.32
N ASP A 35 18.45 18.28 9.52
CA ASP A 35 17.13 18.22 10.16
C ASP A 35 16.08 19.03 9.37
N VAL A 36 15.01 18.33 8.95
CA VAL A 36 13.84 18.93 8.27
C VAL A 36 12.59 18.94 9.15
N GLY A 37 12.64 18.27 10.30
CA GLY A 37 11.55 18.24 11.26
C GLY A 37 11.86 17.30 12.42
N ALA A 38 11.06 17.39 13.48
CA ALA A 38 11.13 16.48 14.62
C ALA A 38 9.73 16.19 15.15
N VAL A 39 9.49 14.95 15.55
CA VAL A 39 8.27 14.48 16.21
C VAL A 39 8.63 13.51 17.33
N HIS A 40 7.65 13.07 18.14
CA HIS A 40 7.87 11.99 19.09
C HIS A 40 7.22 10.70 18.60
N THR A 41 7.98 9.60 18.62
CA THR A 41 7.49 8.28 18.23
C THR A 41 7.84 7.25 19.31
N PRO A 42 6.99 6.23 19.54
CA PRO A 42 7.27 5.27 20.61
C PRO A 42 8.43 4.34 20.26
N THR A 43 8.68 4.07 18.97
CA THR A 43 9.75 3.19 18.49
C THR A 43 10.53 3.81 17.32
N ALA A 44 11.67 3.18 16.98
CA ALA A 44 12.44 3.50 15.78
C ALA A 44 11.68 3.13 14.49
N ASP A 45 10.92 2.03 14.50
CA ASP A 45 10.05 1.63 13.38
C ASP A 45 8.97 2.68 13.09
N ASP A 46 8.35 3.24 14.13
CA ASP A 46 7.42 4.36 13.96
C ASP A 46 8.14 5.60 13.41
N CYS A 47 9.36 5.89 13.86
CA CYS A 47 10.17 6.99 13.31
C CYS A 47 10.49 6.78 11.83
N GLN A 48 10.86 5.55 11.42
CA GLN A 48 11.06 5.19 10.03
C GLN A 48 9.79 5.36 9.20
N ARG A 49 8.62 4.95 9.73
CA ARG A 49 7.32 5.20 9.09
C ARG A 49 7.09 6.69 8.88
N VAL A 50 7.27 7.53 9.91
CA VAL A 50 7.14 8.99 9.77
C VAL A 50 8.07 9.53 8.69
N CYS A 51 9.35 9.16 8.72
CA CYS A 51 10.31 9.61 7.72
C CYS A 51 9.93 9.16 6.31
N THR A 52 9.47 7.91 6.14
CA THR A 52 9.03 7.37 4.86
C THR A 52 7.93 8.21 4.24
N PHE A 53 6.96 8.66 5.04
CA PHE A 53 5.81 9.42 4.56
C PHE A 53 5.99 10.95 4.60
N HIS A 54 7.02 11.46 5.26
CA HIS A 54 7.38 12.88 5.21
C HIS A 54 7.95 13.26 3.84
N PRO A 55 7.52 14.37 3.20
CA PRO A 55 7.84 14.69 1.80
C PRO A 55 9.34 14.84 1.51
N ARG A 56 10.14 15.27 2.50
CA ARG A 56 11.59 15.50 2.34
C ARG A 56 12.50 14.51 3.06
N CYS A 57 11.97 13.71 3.98
CA CYS A 57 12.84 12.92 4.85
C CYS A 57 13.39 11.71 4.08
N ILE A 58 14.71 11.54 4.08
CA ILE A 58 15.38 10.37 3.51
C ILE A 58 16.13 9.57 4.58
N LEU A 59 16.47 10.20 5.70
CA LEU A 59 17.22 9.64 6.83
C LEU A 59 16.53 10.03 8.13
N PHE A 60 16.69 9.25 9.18
CA PHE A 60 16.21 9.63 10.51
C PHE A 60 17.18 9.22 11.62
N SER A 61 17.05 9.88 12.77
CA SER A 61 17.66 9.46 14.02
C SER A 61 16.62 9.47 15.13
N PHE A 62 16.60 8.41 15.94
CA PHE A 62 15.66 8.17 17.02
C PHE A 62 16.41 8.06 18.35
N LEU A 63 15.85 8.68 19.39
CA LEU A 63 16.39 8.62 20.75
C LEU A 63 15.40 7.87 21.66
N PRO A 64 15.62 6.59 22.01
CA PRO A 64 14.79 5.87 22.96
C PRO A 64 14.90 6.46 24.39
N ALA A 65 14.05 5.99 25.31
CA ALA A 65 13.99 6.48 26.68
C ALA A 65 15.33 6.47 27.43
N ASN A 66 16.17 5.49 27.17
CA ASN A 66 17.48 5.29 27.80
C ASN A 66 18.64 5.98 27.07
N ALA A 67 18.39 6.73 25.99
CA ALA A 67 19.44 7.40 25.21
C ALA A 67 19.79 8.80 25.71
N ILE A 68 18.95 9.41 26.55
CA ILE A 68 19.18 10.76 27.06
C ILE A 68 18.55 10.99 28.44
N ASN A 69 19.28 11.71 29.29
CA ASN A 69 18.82 12.09 30.63
C ASN A 69 17.69 13.13 30.57
N ASP A 70 17.74 14.04 29.61
CA ASP A 70 16.69 15.04 29.37
C ASP A 70 15.39 14.35 28.92
N GLU A 71 14.44 14.29 29.84
CA GLU A 71 13.17 13.61 29.59
C GLU A 71 12.31 14.23 28.49
N ASN A 72 12.54 15.49 28.12
CA ASN A 72 11.79 16.16 27.06
C ASN A 72 12.32 15.83 25.66
N ARG A 73 13.49 15.20 25.59
CA ARG A 73 14.12 14.77 24.32
C ARG A 73 14.09 13.26 24.11
N ARG A 74 13.55 12.51 25.09
CA ARG A 74 13.27 11.08 24.97
C ARG A 74 12.18 10.86 23.92
N PHE A 75 12.26 9.72 23.23
CA PHE A 75 11.38 9.36 22.12
C PHE A 75 11.42 10.33 20.93
N GLY A 76 12.43 11.21 20.88
CA GLY A 76 12.61 12.16 19.79
C GLY A 76 12.97 11.43 18.50
N CYS A 77 12.18 11.67 17.46
CA CYS A 77 12.39 11.22 16.09
C CYS A 77 12.76 12.43 15.23
N PHE A 78 14.01 12.49 14.80
CA PHE A 78 14.59 13.58 14.02
C PHE A 78 14.59 13.18 12.55
N LEU A 79 13.79 13.88 11.75
CA LEU A 79 13.63 13.66 10.31
C LEU A 79 14.68 14.45 9.55
N LYS A 80 15.36 13.82 8.59
CA LYS A 80 16.55 14.40 7.95
C LYS A 80 16.53 14.28 6.42
N ASP A 81 17.06 15.31 5.76
CA ASP A 81 17.33 15.38 4.33
C ASP A 81 18.84 15.56 4.07
N SER A 82 19.31 15.09 2.92
CA SER A 82 20.69 15.28 2.48
C SER A 82 20.77 15.30 0.96
N VAL A 83 21.46 16.29 0.40
CA VAL A 83 21.67 16.40 -1.06
C VAL A 83 22.41 15.18 -1.61
N THR A 84 23.34 14.62 -0.84
CA THR A 84 24.15 13.45 -1.23
C THR A 84 23.49 12.11 -0.91
N GLY A 85 22.31 12.11 -0.28
CA GLY A 85 21.66 10.89 0.22
C GLY A 85 22.25 10.33 1.51
N THR A 86 23.34 10.92 2.04
CA THR A 86 24.02 10.45 3.26
C THR A 86 24.35 11.60 4.20
N LEU A 87 24.51 11.31 5.50
CA LEU A 87 24.89 12.29 6.51
C LEU A 87 26.05 11.76 7.37
N PRO A 88 26.89 12.64 7.94
CA PRO A 88 27.93 12.25 8.88
C PRO A 88 27.35 11.50 10.07
N ARG A 89 27.93 10.34 10.38
CA ARG A 89 27.54 9.49 11.52
C ARG A 89 28.32 9.91 12.75
N MET A 90 27.64 10.11 13.86
CA MET A 90 28.25 10.29 15.18
C MET A 90 27.85 9.11 16.06
N THR A 91 28.82 8.59 16.81
CA THR A 91 28.53 7.60 17.85
C THR A 91 27.74 8.26 18.96
N ARG A 92 26.59 7.68 19.29
CA ARG A 92 25.75 8.12 20.40
C ARG A 92 25.06 6.90 21.01
N THR A 93 25.39 6.59 22.26
CA THR A 93 24.88 5.42 22.97
C THR A 93 23.35 5.36 22.93
N ASN A 94 22.82 4.18 22.59
CA ASN A 94 21.39 3.87 22.45
C ASN A 94 20.64 4.65 21.37
N ALA A 95 21.28 5.56 20.62
CA ALA A 95 20.62 6.21 19.48
C ALA A 95 20.48 5.23 18.31
N ILE A 96 19.32 5.23 17.66
CA ILE A 96 19.03 4.37 16.52
C ILE A 96 18.84 5.26 15.30
N SER A 97 19.58 5.04 14.24
CA SER A 97 19.41 5.79 12.97
C SER A 97 19.05 4.87 11.82
N GLY A 98 18.41 5.40 10.78
CA GLY A 98 18.02 4.58 9.64
C GLY A 98 17.65 5.39 8.41
N HIS A 99 17.33 4.68 7.33
CA HIS A 99 16.85 5.24 6.07
C HIS A 99 15.33 5.21 6.00
N SER A 100 14.77 6.13 5.23
CA SER A 100 13.36 6.06 4.83
C SER A 100 13.13 4.88 3.89
N LEU A 101 11.92 4.30 3.89
CA LEU A 101 11.54 3.21 2.99
C LEU A 101 11.08 3.71 1.61
N LYS A 102 11.43 4.95 1.24
CA LYS A 102 11.04 5.56 -0.05
C LYS A 102 11.56 4.73 -1.23
N GLU A 103 12.77 4.20 -1.16
CA GLU A 103 13.38 3.34 -2.19
C GLU A 103 12.88 1.88 -2.12
N CYS A 104 12.16 1.50 -1.07
CA CYS A 104 11.71 0.14 -0.83
C CYS A 104 10.34 -0.14 -1.46
N VAL A 105 10.31 -0.84 -2.59
CA VAL A 105 9.10 -1.08 -3.40
C VAL A 105 7.98 -1.84 -2.65
N TYR A 106 8.31 -2.69 -1.66
CA TYR A 106 7.36 -3.65 -1.07
C TYR A 106 7.04 -3.46 0.43
N GLN A 107 7.60 -2.44 1.10
CA GLN A 107 7.55 -2.33 2.58
C GLN A 107 6.90 -1.04 3.11
N ARG A 108 6.17 -0.29 2.27
CA ARG A 108 5.60 1.02 2.65
C ARG A 108 4.19 0.85 3.21
N SER A 109 4.05 0.89 4.54
CA SER A 109 2.74 0.94 5.20
C SER A 109 2.72 2.02 6.29
N ALA A 110 1.69 2.86 6.26
CA ALA A 110 1.44 3.86 7.31
C ALA A 110 0.72 3.25 8.53
N CYS A 111 0.30 1.99 8.44
CA CYS A 111 -0.41 1.27 9.50
C CYS A 111 0.56 0.87 10.62
N SER A 112 0.29 1.29 11.85
CA SER A 112 0.94 0.80 13.06
C SER A 112 -0.10 0.11 13.95
N LYS A 113 0.02 -1.21 14.11
CA LYS A 113 -0.88 -2.03 14.96
C LYS A 113 -0.34 -2.24 16.37
N GLU A 114 0.87 -1.76 16.61
CA GLU A 114 1.58 -2.01 17.86
C GLU A 114 0.91 -1.27 19.02
N LYS A 115 0.95 -1.90 20.19
CA LYS A 115 0.48 -1.35 21.46
C LYS A 115 1.70 -1.21 22.35
N HIS A 116 1.92 -0.01 22.87
CA HIS A 116 3.12 0.30 23.63
C HIS A 116 2.78 0.33 25.12
N VAL A 117 3.17 -0.74 25.81
CA VAL A 117 2.99 -0.91 27.25
C VAL A 117 3.96 0.01 28.00
N GLY A 118 3.48 0.62 29.07
CA GLY A 118 4.27 1.51 29.91
C GLY A 118 4.53 2.89 29.31
N LEU A 119 3.84 3.27 28.23
CA LEU A 119 3.98 4.59 27.60
C LEU A 119 2.70 5.42 27.72
N ASP A 120 2.85 6.69 28.08
CA ASP A 120 1.86 7.77 27.97
C ASP A 120 2.20 8.66 26.77
N MET A 121 1.44 8.51 25.68
CA MET A 121 1.53 9.37 24.50
C MET A 121 0.68 10.61 24.72
N ARG A 122 1.30 11.77 24.93
CA ARG A 122 0.60 13.01 25.30
C ARG A 122 0.15 13.82 24.09
N GLY A 123 -1.02 14.43 24.24
CA GLY A 123 -1.66 15.30 23.25
C GLY A 123 -2.93 15.89 23.85
N VAL A 124 -3.76 16.51 23.01
CA VAL A 124 -5.05 17.06 23.43
C VAL A 124 -6.04 15.93 23.70
N ASN A 125 -6.41 15.74 24.97
CA ASN A 125 -7.47 14.82 25.37
C ASN A 125 -8.82 15.46 25.05
N PHE A 126 -9.55 14.89 24.09
CA PHE A 126 -10.87 15.41 23.71
C PHE A 126 -12.02 14.47 24.09
N ASN A 127 -11.72 13.20 24.42
CA ASN A 127 -12.72 12.23 24.85
C ASN A 127 -12.12 11.29 25.90
N VAL A 128 -12.89 11.04 26.97
CA VAL A 128 -12.51 10.24 28.14
C VAL A 128 -13.64 9.26 28.43
N THR A 129 -13.40 7.96 28.26
CA THR A 129 -14.40 6.90 28.45
C THR A 129 -13.87 5.80 29.36
N LYS A 130 -14.76 5.05 30.00
CA LYS A 130 -14.38 3.80 30.71
C LYS A 130 -14.58 2.61 29.78
N VAL A 131 -13.54 1.78 29.64
CA VAL A 131 -13.55 0.57 28.81
C VAL A 131 -12.79 -0.57 29.49
N ASN A 132 -13.20 -1.80 29.21
CA ASN A 132 -12.66 -2.97 29.92
C ASN A 132 -11.32 -3.47 29.36
N THR A 133 -10.98 -3.12 28.11
CA THR A 133 -9.79 -3.61 27.43
C THR A 133 -9.13 -2.54 26.57
N VAL A 134 -7.84 -2.72 26.28
CA VAL A 134 -7.08 -1.83 25.39
C VAL A 134 -7.57 -1.93 23.94
N GLU A 135 -8.06 -3.09 23.52
CA GLU A 135 -8.63 -3.33 22.19
C GLU A 135 -9.87 -2.46 21.98
N GLU A 136 -10.74 -2.36 22.99
CA GLU A 136 -11.93 -1.51 22.92
C GLU A 136 -11.54 -0.03 22.85
N CYS A 137 -10.53 0.41 23.61
CA CYS A 137 -9.99 1.76 23.51
C CYS A 137 -9.44 2.07 22.11
N GLN A 138 -8.66 1.14 21.53
CA GLN A 138 -8.11 1.27 20.18
C GLN A 138 -9.21 1.31 19.12
N LYS A 139 -10.27 0.51 19.29
CA LYS A 139 -11.44 0.52 18.41
C LYS A 139 -12.18 1.85 18.49
N GLN A 140 -12.41 2.39 19.69
CA GLN A 140 -13.02 3.72 19.87
C GLN A 140 -12.18 4.81 19.21
N CYS A 141 -10.85 4.79 19.34
CA CYS A 141 -9.97 5.72 18.63
C CYS A 141 -10.08 5.56 17.10
N THR A 142 -10.01 4.32 16.63
CA THR A 142 -10.09 4.02 15.19
C THR A 142 -11.41 4.50 14.59
N ASN A 143 -12.51 4.42 15.36
CA ASN A 143 -13.86 4.81 14.96
C ASN A 143 -14.27 6.23 15.40
N HIS A 144 -13.32 7.11 15.69
CA HIS A 144 -13.58 8.51 15.96
C HIS A 144 -12.84 9.44 14.97
N ALA A 145 -13.54 10.36 14.32
CA ALA A 145 -12.99 11.21 13.25
C ALA A 145 -11.70 11.96 13.65
N LEU A 146 -11.68 12.51 14.86
CA LEU A 146 -10.55 13.29 15.38
C LEU A 146 -9.42 12.46 16.00
N CYS A 147 -9.64 11.19 16.35
CA CYS A 147 -8.63 10.44 17.12
C CYS A 147 -7.45 10.01 16.25
N GLN A 148 -6.25 10.37 16.68
CA GLN A 148 -4.98 9.99 16.07
C GLN A 148 -4.28 8.90 16.87
N PHE A 149 -4.29 9.02 18.19
CA PHE A 149 -3.70 8.07 19.13
C PHE A 149 -4.46 8.07 20.45
N TYR A 150 -4.20 7.07 21.29
CA TYR A 150 -4.89 6.90 22.57
C TYR A 150 -3.92 6.48 23.67
N THR A 151 -4.37 6.65 24.91
CA THR A 151 -3.74 6.06 26.10
C THR A 151 -4.81 5.42 26.97
N TYR A 152 -4.61 4.15 27.31
CA TYR A 152 -5.48 3.35 28.15
C TYR A 152 -4.81 3.07 29.49
N ALA A 153 -5.52 3.37 30.58
CA ALA A 153 -5.11 3.03 31.92
C ALA A 153 -5.63 1.65 32.30
N THR A 154 -4.72 0.73 32.56
CA THR A 154 -5.05 -0.67 32.87
C THR A 154 -5.64 -0.83 34.27
N GLN A 155 -6.14 -2.03 34.58
CA GLN A 155 -6.63 -2.37 35.91
C GLN A 155 -5.56 -2.32 37.00
N THR A 156 -4.28 -2.43 36.62
CA THR A 156 -3.13 -2.34 37.55
C THR A 156 -2.62 -0.92 37.73
N PHE A 157 -3.26 0.09 37.11
CA PHE A 157 -2.84 1.47 37.26
C PHE A 157 -2.91 1.92 38.73
N HIS A 158 -1.86 2.61 39.17
CA HIS A 158 -1.60 2.91 40.58
C HIS A 158 -2.71 3.71 41.26
N ARG A 159 -3.43 4.56 40.50
CA ARG A 159 -4.59 5.32 40.98
C ARG A 159 -5.91 4.66 40.59
N PRO A 160 -6.69 4.10 41.56
CA PRO A 160 -7.91 3.36 41.29
C PRO A 160 -8.96 4.12 40.49
N GLU A 161 -9.07 5.43 40.69
CA GLU A 161 -10.02 6.30 40.02
C GLU A 161 -9.79 6.44 38.51
N TYR A 162 -8.55 6.22 38.06
CA TYR A 162 -8.17 6.29 36.65
C TYR A 162 -8.12 4.93 35.95
N ARG A 163 -8.34 3.82 36.68
CA ARG A 163 -8.34 2.47 36.08
C ARG A 163 -9.43 2.35 35.02
N ASN A 164 -9.13 1.61 33.96
CA ASN A 164 -10.02 1.37 32.83
C ASN A 164 -10.40 2.63 32.03
N ILE A 165 -9.72 3.76 32.24
CA ILE A 165 -9.95 4.97 31.45
C ILE A 165 -9.23 4.87 30.10
N CYS A 166 -9.97 5.13 29.03
CA CYS A 166 -9.49 5.36 27.68
C CYS A 166 -9.48 6.85 27.38
N LEU A 167 -8.31 7.39 27.03
CA LEU A 167 -8.12 8.76 26.60
C LEU A 167 -7.91 8.79 25.09
N LEU A 168 -8.84 9.39 24.34
CA LEU A 168 -8.68 9.63 22.91
C LEU A 168 -8.01 10.98 22.69
N LYS A 169 -7.00 11.01 21.82
CA LYS A 169 -6.09 12.15 21.69
C LYS A 169 -5.83 12.52 20.24
N HIS A 170 -5.54 13.80 20.05
CA HIS A 170 -4.99 14.34 18.80
C HIS A 170 -3.92 15.39 19.10
N SER A 171 -3.20 15.79 18.06
CA SER A 171 -2.13 16.78 18.09
C SER A 171 -2.11 17.54 16.75
N GLN A 172 -1.41 18.66 16.70
CA GLN A 172 -1.24 19.39 15.43
C GLN A 172 -0.42 18.58 14.42
N SER A 173 0.61 17.85 14.87
CA SER A 173 1.53 17.11 14.00
C SER A 173 0.99 15.76 13.51
N GLY A 174 -0.05 15.23 14.15
CA GLY A 174 -0.50 13.84 13.95
C GLY A 174 0.15 12.84 14.91
N PHE A 175 1.18 13.27 15.66
CA PHE A 175 1.99 12.47 16.57
C PHE A 175 2.02 13.07 17.97
N PRO A 176 2.33 12.28 19.02
CA PRO A 176 2.37 12.79 20.39
C PRO A 176 3.26 14.02 20.54
N ASP A 177 2.79 15.00 21.30
CA ASP A 177 3.58 16.20 21.61
C ASP A 177 4.77 15.85 22.49
N THR A 178 4.60 14.86 23.38
CA THR A 178 5.65 14.21 24.19
C THR A 178 5.27 12.77 24.50
N ILE A 179 6.24 11.92 24.85
CA ILE A 179 6.00 10.55 25.32
C ILE A 179 6.70 10.36 26.66
N LYS A 180 5.98 9.84 27.66
CA LYS A 180 6.52 9.55 29.00
C LYS A 180 6.40 8.06 29.31
N THR A 181 7.37 7.52 30.05
CA THR A 181 7.31 6.17 30.59
C THR A 181 6.51 6.18 31.89
N LEU A 182 5.41 5.45 31.93
CA LEU A 182 4.56 5.33 33.12
C LEU A 182 3.90 3.94 33.16
N GLU A 183 4.18 3.20 34.24
CA GLU A 183 3.65 1.85 34.42
C GLU A 183 2.11 1.82 34.56
N GLY A 184 1.52 0.69 34.17
CA GLY A 184 0.07 0.50 34.19
C GLY A 184 -0.70 1.23 33.08
N LEU A 185 0.00 1.83 32.10
CA LEU A 185 -0.59 2.42 30.90
C LEU A 185 -0.25 1.62 29.64
N VAL A 186 -1.12 1.71 28.63
CA VAL A 186 -0.86 1.23 27.28
C VAL A 186 -1.31 2.29 26.28
N SER A 187 -0.42 2.72 25.39
CA SER A 187 -0.76 3.67 24.31
C SER A 187 -0.68 3.02 22.94
N GLY A 188 -1.29 3.65 21.94
CA GLY A 188 -1.24 3.18 20.55
C GLY A 188 -1.85 4.19 19.59
N PHE A 189 -1.73 3.90 18.29
CA PHE A 189 -2.29 4.73 17.23
C PHE A 189 -3.67 4.21 16.76
N SER A 190 -4.42 5.13 16.15
CA SER A 190 -5.62 4.85 15.37
C SER A 190 -5.30 3.92 14.20
N LEU A 191 -6.14 2.90 13.98
CA LEU A 191 -5.96 1.94 12.88
C LEU A 191 -6.65 2.38 11.58
N LYS A 192 -7.02 3.67 11.46
CA LYS A 192 -7.55 4.24 10.21
C LYS A 192 -6.61 4.02 9.02
N PRO A 193 -5.28 4.27 9.11
CA PRO A 193 -4.33 3.97 8.03
C PRO A 193 -4.20 2.47 7.69
N CYS A 194 -4.76 1.58 8.51
CA CYS A 194 -4.81 0.15 8.27
C CYS A 194 -6.07 -0.30 7.51
N GLY A 195 -7.02 0.61 7.21
CA GLY A 195 -8.31 0.27 6.63
C GLY A 195 -9.26 -0.44 7.61
N LEU A 196 -9.08 -0.23 8.92
CA LEU A 196 -9.84 -0.93 9.97
C LEU A 196 -10.92 -0.07 10.65
N SER A 197 -11.35 1.01 9.99
CA SER A 197 -12.39 1.90 10.49
C SER A 197 -13.78 1.45 10.06
N ASP A 198 -14.71 1.38 11.02
CA ASP A 198 -16.13 1.06 10.82
C ASP A 198 -16.96 2.31 10.46
N MET A 199 -16.40 3.52 10.54
CA MET A 199 -17.11 4.77 10.22
C MET A 199 -17.55 4.87 8.75
N GLY A 200 -16.98 4.05 7.87
CA GLY A 200 -17.09 4.24 6.42
C GLY A 200 -16.42 5.53 5.96
N CYS A 201 -16.60 5.88 4.69
CA CYS A 201 -16.08 7.13 4.13
C CYS A 201 -17.01 7.74 3.10
N GLN A 202 -16.95 9.06 2.98
CA GLN A 202 -17.76 9.83 2.05
C GLN A 202 -16.96 10.08 0.77
N MET A 203 -17.32 9.36 -0.29
CA MET A 203 -16.63 9.44 -1.59
C MET A 203 -17.08 10.63 -2.44
N ASN A 204 -18.19 11.26 -2.07
CA ASN A 204 -18.81 12.34 -2.83
C ASN A 204 -17.88 13.54 -2.97
N ILE A 205 -17.82 14.05 -4.20
CA ILE A 205 -17.17 15.30 -4.55
C ILE A 205 -18.26 16.29 -4.96
N PHE A 206 -18.26 17.47 -4.35
CA PHE A 206 -19.28 18.49 -4.52
C PHE A 206 -18.71 19.61 -5.38
N GLN A 207 -19.18 19.70 -6.62
CA GLN A 207 -18.82 20.78 -7.53
C GLN A 207 -19.57 22.06 -7.16
N HIS A 208 -18.94 23.20 -7.41
CA HIS A 208 -19.46 24.54 -7.12
C HIS A 208 -19.92 24.70 -5.67
N MET A 209 -19.20 24.08 -4.74
CA MET A 209 -19.52 24.11 -3.33
C MET A 209 -18.25 24.25 -2.50
N SER A 210 -18.32 25.15 -1.53
CA SER A 210 -17.27 25.42 -0.54
C SER A 210 -17.74 25.00 0.84
N PHE A 211 -16.89 24.27 1.56
CA PHE A 211 -17.17 23.83 2.92
C PHE A 211 -16.66 24.85 3.94
N SER A 212 -17.49 25.19 4.91
CA SER A 212 -17.06 25.97 6.08
C SER A 212 -16.39 25.07 7.12
N GLY A 213 -15.36 25.59 7.77
CA GLY A 213 -14.54 24.88 8.75
C GLY A 213 -13.26 25.66 9.07
N GLU A 214 -12.43 25.10 9.93
CA GLU A 214 -11.13 25.67 10.28
C GLU A 214 -10.06 25.17 9.29
N ASP A 215 -9.32 26.09 8.68
CA ASP A 215 -8.21 25.75 7.79
C ASP A 215 -7.00 25.28 8.60
N VAL A 216 -6.61 24.02 8.41
CA VAL A 216 -5.42 23.40 9.05
C VAL A 216 -4.20 23.40 8.15
N GLY A 217 -4.38 23.75 6.87
CA GLY A 217 -3.30 23.81 5.90
C GLY A 217 -3.76 24.29 4.53
N ARG A 218 -2.80 24.71 3.72
CA ARG A 218 -3.01 25.10 2.31
C ARG A 218 -1.88 24.53 1.45
N VAL A 219 -2.24 23.98 0.31
CA VAL A 219 -1.30 23.42 -0.66
C VAL A 219 -1.77 23.73 -2.07
N ILE A 220 -0.88 23.76 -3.04
CA ILE A 220 -1.26 23.81 -4.45
C ILE A 220 -1.48 22.39 -4.95
N ALA A 221 -2.60 22.17 -5.62
CA ALA A 221 -2.94 20.91 -6.25
C ALA A 221 -3.43 21.16 -7.68
N PRO A 222 -3.06 20.33 -8.66
CA PRO A 222 -3.53 20.49 -10.04
C PRO A 222 -5.02 20.18 -10.23
N ASP A 223 -5.62 19.38 -9.34
CA ASP A 223 -7.02 18.96 -9.41
C ASP A 223 -7.59 18.60 -8.02
N PRO A 224 -8.92 18.46 -7.87
CA PRO A 224 -9.53 18.14 -6.57
C PRO A 224 -9.24 16.71 -6.08
N PHE A 225 -8.79 15.79 -6.93
CA PHE A 225 -8.46 14.42 -6.51
C PHE A 225 -7.07 14.35 -5.85
N VAL A 226 -6.10 15.11 -6.36
CA VAL A 226 -4.82 15.34 -5.67
C VAL A 226 -5.07 16.05 -4.34
N CYS A 227 -5.91 17.09 -4.34
CA CYS A 227 -6.29 17.79 -3.12
C CYS A 227 -6.91 16.84 -2.07
N ARG A 228 -7.84 15.95 -2.48
CA ARG A 228 -8.42 14.92 -1.61
C ARG A 228 -7.37 13.97 -1.07
N THR A 229 -6.45 13.52 -1.91
CA THR A 229 -5.38 12.59 -1.50
C THR A 229 -4.48 13.24 -0.47
N ILE A 230 -4.10 14.51 -0.67
CA ILE A 230 -3.33 15.27 0.33
C ILE A 230 -4.11 15.39 1.63
N CYS A 231 -5.38 15.81 1.59
CA CYS A 231 -6.22 15.88 2.79
C CYS A 231 -6.32 14.54 3.53
N SER A 232 -6.45 13.43 2.79
CA SER A 232 -6.58 12.10 3.40
C SER A 232 -5.37 11.70 4.24
N TYR A 233 -4.23 12.33 4.01
CA TYR A 233 -2.97 12.00 4.67
C TYR A 233 -2.33 13.17 5.41
N TYR A 234 -2.97 14.34 5.38
CA TYR A 234 -2.55 15.51 6.12
C TYR A 234 -3.10 15.44 7.56
N PRO A 235 -2.27 15.68 8.58
CA PRO A 235 -2.72 15.67 9.97
C PRO A 235 -3.94 16.58 10.18
N ASN A 236 -4.98 16.09 10.85
CA ASN A 236 -6.21 16.82 11.18
C ASN A 236 -7.13 17.21 10.01
N CYS A 237 -6.78 16.92 8.74
CA CYS A 237 -7.69 17.21 7.63
C CYS A 237 -8.80 16.17 7.56
N LEU A 238 -10.05 16.64 7.64
CA LEU A 238 -11.26 15.81 7.58
C LEU A 238 -12.03 16.04 6.29
N PHE A 239 -11.93 17.23 5.73
CA PHE A 239 -12.56 17.63 4.49
C PHE A 239 -11.77 18.77 3.85
N PHE A 240 -12.05 19.10 2.60
CA PHE A 240 -11.30 20.11 1.86
C PHE A 240 -12.20 20.96 0.96
N THR A 241 -11.68 22.11 0.55
CA THR A 241 -12.21 22.91 -0.55
C THR A 241 -11.07 23.24 -1.51
N PHE A 242 -11.27 22.92 -2.78
CA PHE A 242 -10.34 23.17 -3.88
C PHE A 242 -10.85 24.31 -4.74
N TYR A 243 -10.01 25.31 -4.99
CA TYR A 243 -10.28 26.38 -5.93
C TYR A 243 -9.70 25.99 -7.28
N THR A 244 -10.56 25.92 -8.28
CA THR A 244 -10.19 25.49 -9.63
C THR A 244 -9.29 26.53 -10.32
N ASN A 245 -8.75 26.16 -11.47
CA ASN A 245 -7.93 27.06 -12.29
C ASN A 245 -8.70 28.22 -12.92
N THR A 246 -10.03 28.15 -12.96
CA THR A 246 -10.92 29.23 -13.41
C THR A 246 -11.36 30.14 -12.25
N TRP A 247 -10.77 29.97 -11.05
CA TRP A 247 -11.03 30.86 -9.93
C TRP A 247 -10.66 32.31 -10.27
N HIS A 248 -11.52 33.24 -9.83
CA HIS A 248 -11.45 34.66 -10.23
C HIS A 248 -10.22 35.38 -9.67
N ILE A 249 -9.70 34.96 -8.51
CA ILE A 249 -8.46 35.49 -7.94
C ILE A 249 -7.28 34.62 -8.39
N GLU A 250 -6.43 35.16 -9.24
CA GLU A 250 -5.31 34.40 -9.84
C GLU A 250 -4.38 33.76 -8.80
N SER A 251 -4.05 34.49 -7.73
CA SER A 251 -3.17 34.00 -6.65
C SER A 251 -3.75 32.86 -5.81
N GLN A 252 -5.05 32.57 -5.97
CA GLN A 252 -5.75 31.50 -5.25
C GLN A 252 -6.18 30.35 -6.17
N ARG A 253 -5.84 30.39 -7.47
CA ARG A 253 -6.09 29.29 -8.39
C ARG A 253 -5.31 28.05 -7.95
N ASN A 254 -5.90 26.87 -8.14
CA ASN A 254 -5.31 25.58 -7.77
C ASN A 254 -5.03 25.44 -6.26
N MET A 255 -5.61 26.30 -5.43
CA MET A 255 -5.44 26.26 -3.98
C MET A 255 -6.34 25.20 -3.37
N CYS A 256 -5.73 24.29 -2.63
CA CYS A 256 -6.39 23.25 -1.85
C CYS A 256 -6.38 23.66 -0.37
N PHE A 257 -7.55 24.00 0.16
CA PHE A 257 -7.75 24.32 1.57
C PHE A 257 -8.08 23.03 2.33
N LEU A 258 -7.21 22.66 3.26
CA LEU A 258 -7.33 21.49 4.11
C LEU A 258 -8.04 21.90 5.39
N LYS A 259 -9.16 21.26 5.70
CA LYS A 259 -10.11 21.75 6.71
C LYS A 259 -10.46 20.71 7.77
N THR A 260 -10.81 21.22 8.95
CA THR A 260 -11.30 20.44 10.08
C THR A 260 -12.46 21.13 10.78
N SER A 261 -13.07 20.44 11.75
CA SER A 261 -14.07 21.03 12.65
C SER A 261 -14.20 20.22 13.94
N LYS A 262 -14.73 20.85 14.99
CA LYS A 262 -15.01 20.18 16.27
C LYS A 262 -16.02 19.03 16.13
N SER A 263 -16.98 19.14 15.22
CA SER A 263 -18.00 18.10 14.96
C SER A 263 -17.48 16.96 14.07
N GLY A 264 -16.31 17.15 13.45
CA GLY A 264 -15.78 16.23 12.44
C GLY A 264 -16.43 16.34 11.06
N LYS A 265 -17.36 17.28 10.87
CA LYS A 265 -18.10 17.54 9.62
C LYS A 265 -18.10 19.04 9.28
N PRO A 266 -18.22 19.43 8.00
CA PRO A 266 -18.33 20.84 7.65
C PRO A 266 -19.57 21.46 8.30
N SER A 267 -19.47 22.72 8.75
CA SER A 267 -20.59 23.42 9.40
C SER A 267 -21.70 23.74 8.40
N SER A 268 -21.34 24.01 7.16
CA SER A 268 -22.24 24.27 6.04
C SER A 268 -21.53 24.07 4.70
N GLY A 269 -22.29 23.75 3.66
CA GLY A 269 -21.85 23.77 2.26
C GLY A 269 -22.45 24.99 1.57
N ILE A 270 -21.59 25.94 1.17
CA ILE A 270 -21.99 27.19 0.55
C ILE A 270 -21.82 27.04 -0.97
N PRO A 271 -22.87 27.26 -1.78
CA PRO A 271 -22.74 27.31 -3.23
C PRO A 271 -21.72 28.38 -3.64
N GLN A 272 -20.66 27.96 -4.34
CA GLN A 272 -19.58 28.83 -4.75
C GLN A 272 -19.00 28.34 -6.09
N VAL A 273 -19.24 29.08 -7.16
CA VAL A 273 -18.81 28.74 -8.53
C VAL A 273 -17.29 28.55 -8.58
N ASN A 274 -16.78 27.68 -9.46
CA ASN A 274 -15.35 27.37 -9.60
C ASN A 274 -14.64 26.82 -8.35
N THR A 275 -15.40 26.25 -7.41
CA THR A 275 -14.87 25.49 -6.27
C THR A 275 -15.28 24.02 -6.35
N THR A 276 -14.56 23.16 -5.65
CA THR A 276 -14.90 21.74 -5.47
C THR A 276 -14.55 21.30 -4.07
N SER A 277 -15.49 20.74 -3.32
CA SER A 277 -15.26 20.26 -1.96
C SER A 277 -15.43 18.74 -1.85
N GLY A 278 -14.85 18.16 -0.81
CA GLY A 278 -14.94 16.72 -0.55
C GLY A 278 -14.38 16.35 0.82
N TYR A 279 -14.35 15.05 1.10
CA TYR A 279 -13.96 14.51 2.40
C TYR A 279 -12.64 13.75 2.34
N SER A 280 -11.95 13.68 3.48
CA SER A 280 -10.84 12.77 3.72
C SER A 280 -11.29 11.32 3.54
N LEU A 281 -10.46 10.52 2.89
CA LEU A 281 -10.71 9.10 2.66
C LEU A 281 -10.02 8.21 3.70
N LEU A 282 -9.41 8.80 4.74
CA LEU A 282 -8.63 8.06 5.73
C LEU A 282 -9.45 7.02 6.51
N SER A 283 -10.78 7.19 6.58
CA SER A 283 -11.70 6.26 7.24
C SER A 283 -12.20 5.15 6.31
N CYS A 284 -11.82 5.14 5.03
CA CYS A 284 -12.19 4.07 4.09
C CYS A 284 -11.48 2.76 4.45
N LYS A 285 -12.15 1.63 4.24
CA LYS A 285 -11.50 0.30 4.27
C LYS A 285 -10.48 0.17 3.12
N ASP A 286 -10.85 0.63 1.92
CA ASP A 286 -9.97 0.76 0.76
C ASP A 286 -9.38 2.17 0.67
N LEU A 287 -8.17 2.34 1.21
CA LEU A 287 -7.48 3.64 1.20
C LEU A 287 -6.93 3.99 -0.19
N PRO A 288 -7.11 5.24 -0.66
CA PRO A 288 -6.46 5.70 -1.90
C PRO A 288 -4.95 5.66 -1.74
N GLU A 289 -4.23 5.29 -2.80
CA GLU A 289 -2.77 5.29 -2.75
C GLU A 289 -2.20 6.70 -2.53
N ARG A 290 -1.08 6.81 -1.81
CA ARG A 290 -0.31 8.08 -1.68
C ARG A 290 0.48 8.38 -2.95
N CYS A 291 -0.21 8.35 -4.08
CA CYS A 291 0.38 8.40 -5.40
C CYS A 291 -0.54 9.11 -6.37
N HIS A 292 0.09 9.80 -7.31
CA HIS A 292 -0.61 10.42 -8.40
C HIS A 292 0.14 10.16 -9.71
N SER A 293 -0.37 9.22 -10.51
CA SER A 293 0.25 8.79 -11.76
C SER A 293 -0.16 9.62 -12.97
N GLN A 294 -1.25 10.38 -12.87
CA GLN A 294 -1.74 11.20 -13.96
C GLN A 294 -0.77 12.34 -14.27
N LYS A 295 -0.66 12.62 -15.58
CA LYS A 295 0.15 13.68 -16.16
C LYS A 295 -0.76 14.82 -16.57
N TYR A 296 -0.27 16.04 -16.41
CA TYR A 296 -1.01 17.26 -16.69
C TYR A 296 -0.36 17.96 -17.86
N ALA A 297 -1.01 17.89 -19.03
CA ALA A 297 -0.58 18.59 -20.22
C ALA A 297 -0.93 20.08 -20.11
N GLY A 298 -0.11 20.92 -20.73
CA GLY A 298 -0.30 22.36 -20.74
C GLY A 298 0.03 23.04 -19.40
N VAL A 299 0.79 22.40 -18.51
CA VAL A 299 1.13 22.97 -17.20
C VAL A 299 2.58 22.74 -16.80
N ASP A 300 3.12 23.74 -16.11
CA ASP A 300 4.43 23.77 -15.45
C ASP A 300 4.22 23.81 -13.93
N PHE A 301 4.81 22.84 -13.24
CA PHE A 301 4.82 22.77 -11.78
C PHE A 301 6.06 23.50 -11.27
N GLU A 302 5.90 24.67 -10.68
CA GLU A 302 7.02 25.40 -10.10
C GLU A 302 7.47 24.78 -8.76
N GLY A 303 8.77 24.86 -8.50
CA GLY A 303 9.42 24.31 -7.32
C GLY A 303 10.93 24.59 -7.37
N GLU A 304 11.65 24.15 -6.34
CA GLU A 304 13.11 24.17 -6.34
C GLU A 304 13.63 23.14 -7.35
N GLU A 305 14.50 23.58 -8.27
CA GLU A 305 15.08 22.71 -9.30
C GLU A 305 16.19 21.84 -8.68
N LEU A 306 16.02 20.53 -8.73
CA LEU A 306 17.02 19.57 -8.26
C LEU A 306 18.05 19.27 -9.33
N GLU A 307 17.58 19.02 -10.55
CA GLU A 307 18.39 18.55 -11.66
C GLU A 307 17.62 18.71 -12.98
N VAL A 308 18.35 18.98 -14.06
CA VAL A 308 17.81 18.99 -15.42
C VAL A 308 18.43 17.85 -16.20
N VAL A 309 17.59 16.97 -16.74
CA VAL A 309 18.01 15.84 -17.58
C VAL A 309 17.37 15.93 -18.95
N TYR A 310 18.03 15.39 -19.98
CA TYR A 310 17.49 15.34 -21.33
C TYR A 310 17.05 13.91 -21.63
N VAL A 311 15.76 13.73 -21.87
CA VAL A 311 15.13 12.40 -22.02
C VAL A 311 14.16 12.37 -23.19
N LYS A 312 13.90 11.16 -23.70
CA LYS A 312 12.99 10.94 -24.82
C LYS A 312 11.58 10.68 -24.30
N GLY A 313 10.75 11.73 -24.33
CA GLY A 313 9.34 11.63 -23.93
C GLY A 313 9.10 11.72 -22.43
N ILE A 314 7.82 11.87 -22.09
CA ILE A 314 7.38 12.15 -20.71
C ILE A 314 7.55 10.98 -19.76
N GLU A 315 7.37 9.74 -20.23
CA GLU A 315 7.52 8.54 -19.38
C GLU A 315 8.93 8.45 -18.82
N ALA A 316 9.94 8.65 -19.66
CA ALA A 316 11.34 8.67 -19.25
C ALA A 316 11.64 9.82 -18.27
N CYS A 317 10.94 10.95 -18.39
CA CYS A 317 11.04 12.06 -17.43
C CYS A 317 10.44 11.69 -16.06
N GLN A 318 9.27 11.06 -16.05
CA GLN A 318 8.64 10.57 -14.82
C GLN A 318 9.47 9.47 -14.15
N GLU A 319 10.05 8.57 -14.93
CA GLU A 319 10.96 7.53 -14.44
C GLU A 319 12.23 8.15 -13.83
N SER A 320 12.82 9.15 -14.50
CA SER A 320 13.98 9.90 -13.97
C SER A 320 13.67 10.55 -12.62
N CYS A 321 12.49 11.17 -12.47
CA CYS A 321 12.03 11.69 -11.18
C CYS A 321 11.79 10.59 -10.14
N THR A 322 11.23 9.45 -10.57
CA THR A 322 10.93 8.32 -9.69
C THR A 322 12.20 7.71 -9.11
N ASN A 323 13.24 7.56 -9.94
CA ASN A 323 14.53 6.99 -9.56
C ASN A 323 15.39 7.96 -8.72
N LYS A 324 15.13 9.26 -8.75
CA LYS A 324 15.85 10.26 -7.93
C LYS A 324 15.17 10.49 -6.59
N ILE A 325 15.64 9.88 -5.48
CA ILE A 325 14.97 9.86 -4.16
C ILE A 325 14.44 11.21 -3.62
N ARG A 326 15.07 12.32 -4.00
CA ARG A 326 14.64 13.68 -3.58
C ARG A 326 13.61 14.32 -4.52
N CYS A 327 13.49 13.85 -5.76
CA CYS A 327 12.50 14.37 -6.70
C CYS A 327 11.09 14.00 -6.25
N GLN A 328 10.21 15.01 -6.23
CA GLN A 328 8.81 14.92 -5.84
C GLN A 328 7.87 15.09 -7.04
N PHE A 329 8.23 15.98 -7.96
CA PHE A 329 7.48 16.25 -9.19
C PHE A 329 8.42 16.74 -10.30
N PHE A 330 7.94 16.74 -11.52
CA PHE A 330 8.73 17.10 -12.69
C PHE A 330 7.92 17.93 -13.71
N THR A 331 8.64 18.61 -14.60
CA THR A 331 8.08 19.23 -15.80
C THR A 331 8.91 18.84 -17.02
N TYR A 332 8.26 18.25 -18.02
CA TYR A 332 8.82 17.93 -19.32
C TYR A 332 8.41 19.01 -20.32
N THR A 333 9.37 19.59 -21.02
CA THR A 333 9.14 20.67 -21.99
C THR A 333 9.44 20.18 -23.40
N SER A 334 8.44 20.19 -24.29
CA SER A 334 8.56 19.74 -25.69
C SER A 334 8.82 20.88 -26.67
N HIS A 335 9.15 22.08 -26.18
CA HIS A 335 9.46 23.25 -27.01
C HIS A 335 10.72 22.99 -27.86
N GLN A 336 10.70 23.35 -29.14
CA GLN A 336 11.80 23.07 -30.08
C GLN A 336 13.16 23.62 -29.62
N GLY A 337 13.19 24.76 -28.92
CA GLY A 337 14.43 25.33 -28.37
C GLY A 337 14.96 24.66 -27.09
N GLU A 338 14.16 23.79 -26.46
CA GLU A 338 14.50 23.08 -25.22
C GLU A 338 14.78 21.58 -25.46
N CYS A 339 14.78 21.16 -26.74
CA CYS A 339 15.12 19.80 -27.17
C CYS A 339 16.50 19.78 -27.83
N LYS A 340 17.30 18.77 -27.48
CA LYS A 340 18.57 18.43 -28.11
C LYS A 340 18.38 17.11 -28.86
N GLU A 341 18.38 17.18 -30.19
CA GLU A 341 18.08 16.03 -31.05
C GLU A 341 16.69 15.44 -30.76
N ASP A 342 16.61 14.18 -30.32
CA ASP A 342 15.37 13.49 -29.98
C ASP A 342 15.05 13.49 -28.46
N LYS A 343 15.84 14.21 -27.66
CA LYS A 343 15.67 14.32 -26.20
C LYS A 343 15.32 15.73 -25.80
N CYS A 344 14.31 15.87 -24.96
CA CYS A 344 13.88 17.18 -24.46
C CYS A 344 14.14 17.35 -22.98
N LYS A 345 14.13 18.62 -22.55
CA LYS A 345 14.37 19.03 -21.17
C LYS A 345 13.31 18.44 -20.22
N CYS A 346 13.80 17.77 -19.19
CA CYS A 346 13.05 17.27 -18.05
C CYS A 346 13.62 17.89 -16.79
N SER A 347 12.83 18.76 -16.15
CA SER A 347 13.23 19.47 -14.94
C SER A 347 12.69 18.72 -13.73
N LEU A 348 13.58 18.12 -12.93
CA LEU A 348 13.27 17.41 -11.70
C LEU A 348 13.19 18.41 -10.55
N LYS A 349 12.10 18.40 -9.78
CA LYS A 349 11.79 19.46 -8.81
C LYS A 349 11.38 18.92 -7.45
N ILE A 350 11.52 19.78 -6.44
CA ILE A 350 11.19 19.52 -5.04
C ILE A 350 10.54 20.76 -4.40
N SER A 351 9.80 20.55 -3.32
CA SER A 351 9.31 21.57 -2.41
C SER A 351 9.33 21.10 -0.96
N SER A 352 9.01 22.00 -0.03
CA SER A 352 8.95 21.69 1.40
C SER A 352 7.87 20.66 1.75
N ASN A 353 6.73 20.67 1.05
CA ASN A 353 5.54 19.88 1.39
C ASN A 353 5.20 18.77 0.37
N GLY A 354 5.96 18.63 -0.72
CA GLY A 354 5.68 17.63 -1.75
C GLY A 354 4.77 18.12 -2.89
N SER A 355 4.23 19.33 -2.79
CA SER A 355 3.36 19.95 -3.79
C SER A 355 4.09 21.08 -4.54
N PRO A 356 3.69 21.40 -5.78
CA PRO A 356 4.20 22.57 -6.49
C PRO A 356 4.01 23.85 -5.66
N THR A 357 4.91 24.82 -5.78
CA THR A 357 4.74 26.14 -5.17
C THR A 357 3.73 26.99 -5.94
N ARG A 358 3.63 26.75 -7.25
CA ARG A 358 2.67 27.37 -8.18
C ARG A 358 2.46 26.45 -9.38
N ILE A 359 1.29 26.54 -10.02
CA ILE A 359 1.00 25.86 -11.29
C ILE A 359 0.78 26.95 -12.34
N VAL A 360 1.59 26.91 -13.40
CA VAL A 360 1.53 27.87 -14.52
C VAL A 360 1.08 27.14 -15.77
N TYR A 361 0.16 27.72 -16.54
CA TYR A 361 -0.35 27.11 -17.76
C TYR A 361 0.56 27.46 -18.94
N ARG A 362 1.19 26.43 -19.53
CA ARG A 362 2.11 26.53 -20.68
C ARG A 362 1.87 25.33 -21.59
N THR A 363 1.37 25.56 -22.81
CA THR A 363 0.93 24.52 -23.77
C THR A 363 1.98 23.49 -24.11
N GLU A 364 3.26 23.86 -24.06
CA GLU A 364 4.40 23.01 -24.44
C GLU A 364 5.03 22.26 -23.26
N CYS A 365 4.41 22.33 -22.09
CA CYS A 365 4.88 21.68 -20.87
C CYS A 365 3.89 20.61 -20.43
N THR A 366 4.40 19.48 -19.97
CA THR A 366 3.61 18.48 -19.27
C THR A 366 4.27 18.17 -17.94
N SER A 367 3.51 18.26 -16.85
CA SER A 367 4.01 18.01 -15.49
C SER A 367 3.36 16.79 -14.85
N GLY A 368 4.02 16.24 -13.84
CA GLY A 368 3.52 15.10 -13.09
C GLY A 368 4.29 14.89 -11.78
N TYR A 369 3.86 13.91 -11.00
CA TYR A 369 4.50 13.55 -9.74
C TYR A 369 5.41 12.34 -9.89
N THR A 370 6.34 12.18 -8.94
CA THR A 370 7.11 10.95 -8.75
C THR A 370 6.18 9.77 -8.49
N LEU A 371 6.49 8.61 -9.06
CA LEU A 371 5.75 7.37 -8.79
C LEU A 371 6.30 6.61 -7.58
N ARG A 372 7.26 7.20 -6.85
CA ARG A 372 7.96 6.50 -5.77
C ARG A 372 7.03 6.00 -4.68
N MET A 373 6.02 6.77 -4.31
CA MET A 373 5.07 6.40 -3.26
C MET A 373 3.84 5.65 -3.78
N CYS A 374 3.75 5.46 -5.10
CA CYS A 374 2.80 4.51 -5.66
C CYS A 374 3.13 3.15 -5.12
N LYS A 375 2.08 2.36 -4.88
CA LYS A 375 2.32 0.94 -5.08
C LYS A 375 2.83 0.89 -6.51
N THR A 376 3.94 0.19 -6.76
CA THR A 376 4.15 -0.25 -8.12
C THR A 376 2.83 -0.91 -8.58
N PRO A 377 2.66 -1.28 -9.85
CA PRO A 377 2.00 -2.54 -10.05
C PRO A 377 2.79 -3.61 -9.24
N SER A 378 2.60 -3.68 -7.92
CA SER A 378 1.98 -4.84 -7.35
C SER A 378 0.92 -5.19 -8.37
N ILE A 379 1.24 -6.11 -9.26
CA ILE A 379 0.61 -7.42 -9.14
C ILE A 379 -0.26 -7.38 -7.89
N SER A 380 -1.52 -6.96 -8.06
CA SER A 380 -2.41 -6.77 -6.94
C SER A 380 -2.27 -8.03 -6.10
N VAL A 381 -2.04 -7.88 -4.79
CA VAL A 381 -1.82 -9.03 -3.89
C VAL A 381 -3.01 -10.00 -3.93
N CYS A 382 -4.08 -9.63 -4.63
CA CYS A 382 -4.88 -10.57 -5.36
C CYS A 382 -5.46 -9.95 -6.65
N ALA A 383 -5.57 -10.71 -7.73
CA ALA A 383 -6.18 -10.30 -8.99
C ALA A 383 -7.72 -10.19 -8.85
N LYS A 384 -8.28 -9.06 -9.32
CA LYS A 384 -9.71 -8.86 -9.55
C LYS A 384 -9.92 -8.71 -11.06
N ARG A 385 -10.77 -9.53 -11.67
CA ARG A 385 -10.96 -9.54 -13.14
C ARG A 385 -11.72 -8.29 -13.62
N ALA A 386 -11.25 -7.66 -14.70
CA ALA A 386 -12.03 -6.69 -15.46
C ALA A 386 -13.03 -7.41 -16.39
N SER A 387 -14.29 -6.97 -16.37
CA SER A 387 -15.41 -7.63 -17.03
C SER A 387 -15.28 -7.64 -18.56
N THR A 388 -15.25 -8.83 -19.15
CA THR A 388 -15.67 -9.08 -20.54
C THR A 388 -16.58 -10.32 -20.55
N ARG A 389 -17.86 -10.10 -20.84
CA ARG A 389 -18.91 -11.13 -20.89
C ARG A 389 -18.66 -12.09 -22.06
N ILE A 390 -18.47 -13.38 -21.79
CA ILE A 390 -18.61 -14.45 -22.80
C ILE A 390 -19.42 -15.59 -22.18
N VAL A 391 -20.43 -16.07 -22.92
CA VAL A 391 -21.38 -17.13 -22.54
C VAL A 391 -21.11 -18.34 -23.44
N GLY A 392 -21.13 -19.58 -22.92
CA GLY A 392 -21.16 -20.81 -23.74
C GLY A 392 -20.00 -21.81 -23.61
N GLY A 393 -19.04 -21.63 -22.70
CA GLY A 393 -17.90 -22.54 -22.55
C GLY A 393 -16.86 -22.36 -23.67
N ALA A 394 -15.72 -21.76 -23.35
CA ALA A 394 -14.64 -21.52 -24.31
C ALA A 394 -13.27 -21.86 -23.70
N GLY A 395 -12.26 -22.08 -24.54
CA GLY A 395 -10.89 -22.16 -24.07
C GLY A 395 -10.49 -20.86 -23.35
N SER A 396 -9.77 -20.98 -22.24
CA SER A 396 -9.18 -19.82 -21.57
C SER A 396 -7.99 -19.30 -22.38
N SER A 397 -7.68 -18.01 -22.26
CA SER A 397 -6.43 -17.45 -22.78
C SER A 397 -5.35 -17.45 -21.71
N SER A 398 -4.10 -17.32 -22.14
CA SER A 398 -2.99 -17.10 -21.20
C SER A 398 -3.25 -15.86 -20.33
N GLN A 399 -2.83 -15.91 -19.07
CA GLN A 399 -3.03 -14.86 -18.05
C GLN A 399 -4.49 -14.61 -17.60
N GLU A 400 -5.47 -15.34 -18.15
CA GLU A 400 -6.89 -15.09 -17.84
C GLU A 400 -7.25 -15.46 -16.39
N TRP A 401 -6.63 -16.51 -15.86
CA TRP A 401 -6.91 -17.06 -14.52
C TRP A 401 -5.61 -17.30 -13.75
N PRO A 402 -4.88 -16.24 -13.38
CA PRO A 402 -3.51 -16.35 -12.85
C PRO A 402 -3.44 -16.99 -11.46
N TRP A 403 -4.57 -17.17 -10.78
CA TRP A 403 -4.64 -17.89 -9.51
C TRP A 403 -4.84 -19.39 -9.68
N GLN A 404 -5.18 -19.88 -10.87
CA GLN A 404 -5.43 -21.31 -11.09
C GLN A 404 -4.15 -22.12 -10.91
N ALA A 405 -4.22 -23.12 -10.03
CA ALA A 405 -3.15 -24.08 -9.79
C ALA A 405 -3.58 -25.49 -10.24
N SER A 406 -2.63 -26.22 -10.82
CA SER A 406 -2.75 -27.64 -11.15
C SER A 406 -2.01 -28.46 -10.09
N LEU A 407 -2.75 -29.21 -9.28
CA LEU A 407 -2.19 -30.13 -8.31
C LEU A 407 -2.00 -31.49 -8.98
N GLN A 408 -0.74 -31.90 -9.11
CA GLN A 408 -0.37 -33.17 -9.71
C GLN A 408 0.24 -34.10 -8.70
N VAL A 409 -0.06 -35.37 -8.86
CA VAL A 409 0.51 -36.45 -8.06
C VAL A 409 1.58 -37.13 -8.91
N LYS A 410 2.75 -37.38 -8.32
CA LYS A 410 3.81 -38.18 -8.92
C LYS A 410 3.95 -39.50 -8.16
N LEU A 411 3.44 -40.55 -8.78
CA LEU A 411 3.73 -41.93 -8.39
C LEU A 411 4.61 -42.53 -9.49
N ARG A 412 4.13 -43.58 -10.18
CA ARG A 412 4.81 -44.14 -11.36
C ARG A 412 4.80 -43.17 -12.55
N THR A 413 3.64 -42.60 -12.83
CA THR A 413 3.44 -41.52 -13.79
C THR A 413 3.04 -40.25 -13.05
N GLN A 414 3.22 -39.10 -13.70
CA GLN A 414 2.74 -37.82 -13.19
C GLN A 414 1.36 -37.55 -13.80
N SER A 415 0.37 -37.23 -12.98
CA SER A 415 -0.98 -36.93 -13.45
C SER A 415 -1.63 -35.82 -12.65
N HIS A 416 -2.46 -35.02 -13.33
CA HIS A 416 -3.34 -34.06 -12.68
C HIS A 416 -4.37 -34.77 -11.80
N ALA A 417 -4.51 -34.31 -10.55
CA ALA A 417 -5.48 -34.85 -9.60
C ALA A 417 -6.54 -33.81 -9.25
N CYS A 418 -6.13 -32.56 -8.94
CA CYS A 418 -7.03 -31.52 -8.47
C CYS A 418 -6.67 -30.12 -8.99
N GLY A 419 -7.66 -29.23 -8.95
CA GLY A 419 -7.47 -27.79 -9.08
C GLY A 419 -7.27 -27.10 -7.73
N GLY A 420 -6.63 -25.93 -7.74
CA GLY A 420 -6.48 -25.09 -6.56
C GLY A 420 -6.39 -23.62 -6.94
N SER A 421 -6.44 -22.77 -5.92
CA SER A 421 -6.35 -21.32 -6.07
C SER A 421 -5.21 -20.75 -5.24
N VAL A 422 -4.31 -20.03 -5.88
CA VAL A 422 -3.28 -19.23 -5.17
C VAL A 422 -4.01 -18.15 -4.37
N ILE A 423 -3.75 -18.05 -3.07
CA ILE A 423 -4.34 -17.02 -2.18
C ILE A 423 -3.27 -16.20 -1.46
N GLY A 424 -2.00 -16.54 -1.66
CA GLY A 424 -0.83 -15.81 -1.16
C GLY A 424 0.46 -16.36 -1.75
N ASN A 425 1.58 -15.72 -1.46
CA ASN A 425 2.89 -16.09 -2.05
C ASN A 425 3.38 -17.48 -1.61
N GLN A 426 2.87 -18.03 -0.52
CA GLN A 426 3.18 -19.39 -0.06
C GLN A 426 1.92 -20.21 0.22
N TRP A 427 0.77 -19.81 -0.32
CA TRP A 427 -0.52 -20.40 0.07
C TRP A 427 -1.39 -20.70 -1.14
N VAL A 428 -1.84 -21.95 -1.22
CA VAL A 428 -2.86 -22.43 -2.15
C VAL A 428 -4.03 -23.00 -1.35
N VAL A 429 -5.25 -22.65 -1.71
CA VAL A 429 -6.48 -23.26 -1.20
C VAL A 429 -7.02 -24.27 -2.20
N THR A 430 -7.52 -25.41 -1.69
CA THR A 430 -8.11 -26.48 -2.49
C THR A 430 -9.13 -27.24 -1.63
N ALA A 431 -9.72 -28.30 -2.18
CA ALA A 431 -10.65 -29.17 -1.46
C ALA A 431 -9.90 -30.17 -0.56
N ALA A 432 -10.52 -30.56 0.56
CA ALA A 432 -9.94 -31.55 1.48
C ALA A 432 -9.94 -32.96 0.85
N HIS A 433 -11.00 -33.31 0.12
CA HIS A 433 -11.14 -34.64 -0.50
C HIS A 433 -10.03 -34.98 -1.51
N CYS A 434 -9.29 -33.98 -2.00
CA CYS A 434 -8.12 -34.19 -2.85
C CYS A 434 -7.02 -35.02 -2.17
N PHE A 435 -7.04 -35.13 -0.83
CA PHE A 435 -6.00 -35.76 -0.03
C PHE A 435 -6.42 -37.04 0.70
N ASP A 436 -7.65 -37.53 0.51
CA ASP A 436 -8.23 -38.66 1.27
C ASP A 436 -7.35 -39.92 1.22
N ASP A 437 -6.82 -40.26 0.04
CA ASP A 437 -5.97 -41.43 -0.16
C ASP A 437 -4.47 -41.07 -0.29
N LEU A 438 -4.14 -39.77 -0.33
CA LEU A 438 -2.81 -39.26 -0.70
C LEU A 438 -2.32 -38.13 0.22
N PRO A 439 -2.13 -38.40 1.54
CA PRO A 439 -1.86 -37.36 2.53
C PRO A 439 -0.41 -36.86 2.52
N SER A 440 0.52 -37.61 1.93
CA SER A 440 1.95 -37.28 1.97
C SER A 440 2.26 -36.05 1.10
N PRO A 441 2.83 -34.96 1.64
CA PRO A 441 3.20 -33.77 0.87
C PRO A 441 4.21 -34.04 -0.26
N ASP A 442 5.08 -35.04 -0.11
CA ASP A 442 6.25 -35.26 -0.98
C ASP A 442 5.90 -35.75 -2.40
N ILE A 443 4.72 -36.37 -2.56
CA ILE A 443 4.25 -36.88 -3.85
C ILE A 443 3.55 -35.80 -4.69
N TRP A 444 3.24 -34.64 -4.09
CA TRP A 444 2.51 -33.57 -4.74
C TRP A 444 3.43 -32.56 -5.44
N ARG A 445 3.00 -32.09 -6.61
CA ARG A 445 3.63 -31.02 -7.38
C ARG A 445 2.58 -29.99 -7.73
N ILE A 446 2.83 -28.73 -7.38
CA ILE A 446 1.92 -27.63 -7.64
C ILE A 446 2.46 -26.80 -8.81
N TYR A 447 1.71 -26.76 -9.91
CA TYR A 447 2.03 -25.94 -11.08
C TYR A 447 1.10 -24.74 -11.16
N THR A 448 1.65 -23.57 -11.46
CA THR A 448 0.91 -22.30 -11.64
C THR A 448 1.31 -21.65 -12.97
N GLY A 449 0.44 -20.79 -13.50
CA GLY A 449 0.70 -20.10 -14.77
C GLY A 449 0.72 -21.01 -16.00
N ILE A 450 0.14 -22.21 -15.90
CA ILE A 450 0.01 -23.17 -17.00
C ILE A 450 -1.36 -23.02 -17.65
N LEU A 451 -1.40 -23.03 -18.98
CA LEU A 451 -2.67 -23.05 -19.73
C LEU A 451 -3.01 -24.47 -20.19
N ASN A 452 -2.06 -25.14 -20.84
CA ASN A 452 -2.24 -26.49 -21.34
C ASN A 452 -1.46 -27.52 -20.51
N GLN A 453 -2.08 -28.66 -20.16
CA GLN A 453 -1.35 -29.69 -19.40
C GLN A 453 -0.16 -30.27 -20.19
N SER A 454 -0.21 -30.22 -21.52
CA SER A 454 0.89 -30.62 -22.41
C SER A 454 2.13 -29.72 -22.31
N GLU A 455 2.03 -28.52 -21.71
CA GLU A 455 3.18 -27.64 -21.45
C GLU A 455 4.07 -28.16 -20.31
N ILE A 456 3.57 -29.11 -19.51
CA ILE A 456 4.30 -29.64 -18.35
C ILE A 456 5.24 -30.75 -18.82
N GLN A 457 6.52 -30.43 -18.83
CA GLN A 457 7.63 -31.31 -19.16
C GLN A 457 8.46 -31.64 -17.91
N ALA A 458 9.43 -32.55 -18.03
CA ALA A 458 10.27 -32.97 -16.91
C ALA A 458 11.07 -31.80 -16.28
N ALA A 459 11.41 -30.77 -17.07
CA ALA A 459 12.15 -29.59 -16.62
C ALA A 459 11.25 -28.43 -16.13
N THR A 460 9.93 -28.55 -16.23
CA THR A 460 9.01 -27.47 -15.83
C THR A 460 9.10 -27.25 -14.32
N PRO A 461 9.34 -26.01 -13.85
CA PRO A 461 9.44 -25.72 -12.43
C PRO A 461 8.08 -25.93 -11.74
N PHE A 462 8.12 -26.41 -10.50
CA PHE A 462 6.94 -26.63 -9.66
C PHE A 462 7.22 -26.26 -8.22
N PHE A 463 6.15 -26.00 -7.46
CA PHE A 463 6.24 -25.79 -6.02
C PHE A 463 5.98 -27.11 -5.27
N ARG A 464 6.81 -27.36 -4.24
CA ARG A 464 6.60 -28.45 -3.28
C ARG A 464 5.74 -27.97 -2.10
N PRO A 465 4.77 -28.78 -1.65
CA PRO A 465 4.10 -28.55 -0.37
C PRO A 465 5.06 -28.79 0.81
N ARG A 466 5.23 -27.77 1.66
CA ARG A 466 5.84 -27.93 3.00
C ARG A 466 4.86 -28.52 4.00
N LYS A 467 3.58 -28.15 3.90
CA LYS A 467 2.52 -28.64 4.79
C LYS A 467 1.18 -28.61 4.08
N ILE A 468 0.41 -29.68 4.24
CA ILE A 468 -1.01 -29.76 3.88
C ILE A 468 -1.82 -29.66 5.18
N ILE A 469 -2.80 -28.76 5.23
CA ILE A 469 -3.63 -28.48 6.40
C ILE A 469 -5.08 -28.73 5.99
N ILE A 470 -5.61 -29.88 6.40
CA ILE A 470 -7.02 -30.24 6.21
C ILE A 470 -7.84 -29.63 7.36
N HIS A 471 -9.06 -29.18 7.07
CA HIS A 471 -9.96 -28.67 8.10
C HIS A 471 -10.22 -29.74 9.17
N PRO A 472 -10.06 -29.44 10.48
CA PRO A 472 -10.11 -30.46 11.54
C PRO A 472 -11.49 -31.13 11.71
N GLN A 473 -12.55 -30.53 11.17
CA GLN A 473 -13.91 -31.07 11.18
C GLN A 473 -14.31 -31.75 9.86
N TYR A 474 -13.41 -31.86 8.89
CA TYR A 474 -13.67 -32.59 7.65
C TYR A 474 -13.76 -34.10 7.92
N LYS A 475 -14.72 -34.77 7.28
CA LYS A 475 -14.88 -36.21 7.31
C LYS A 475 -15.27 -36.69 5.91
N ILE A 476 -14.66 -37.78 5.45
CA ILE A 476 -14.89 -38.35 4.10
C ILE A 476 -16.38 -38.63 3.83
N SER A 477 -17.14 -39.04 4.85
CA SER A 477 -18.57 -39.36 4.74
C SER A 477 -19.51 -38.13 4.74
N GLU A 478 -19.01 -36.92 4.99
CA GLU A 478 -19.81 -35.70 5.12
C GLU A 478 -19.27 -34.62 4.18
N THR A 479 -20.10 -34.04 3.30
CA THR A 479 -19.68 -33.00 2.33
C THR A 479 -19.37 -31.63 2.97
N ARG A 480 -19.36 -31.54 4.31
CA ARG A 480 -19.11 -30.29 5.04
C ARG A 480 -17.63 -30.11 5.31
N HIS A 481 -17.20 -28.86 5.36
CA HIS A 481 -15.81 -28.46 5.65
C HIS A 481 -14.78 -29.03 4.66
N ASP A 482 -15.19 -29.26 3.41
CA ASP A 482 -14.31 -29.73 2.34
C ASP A 482 -13.34 -28.63 1.86
N ILE A 483 -12.38 -28.29 2.73
CA ILE A 483 -11.38 -27.25 2.50
C ILE A 483 -10.02 -27.67 3.07
N ALA A 484 -8.97 -27.42 2.30
CA ALA A 484 -7.59 -27.62 2.70
C ALA A 484 -6.70 -26.45 2.24
N LEU A 485 -5.64 -26.20 3.02
CA LEU A 485 -4.60 -25.24 2.71
C LEU A 485 -3.27 -25.94 2.48
N ILE A 486 -2.57 -25.53 1.44
CA ILE A 486 -1.21 -25.98 1.13
C ILE A 486 -0.26 -24.82 1.39
N LYS A 487 0.68 -25.03 2.32
CA LYS A 487 1.82 -24.14 2.52
C LYS A 487 2.97 -24.58 1.62
N LEU A 488 3.41 -23.72 0.70
CA LEU A 488 4.52 -24.00 -0.21
C LEU A 488 5.87 -23.93 0.52
N GLU A 489 6.84 -24.72 0.07
CA GLU A 489 8.22 -24.72 0.59
C GLU A 489 8.96 -23.42 0.23
N ALA A 490 8.93 -23.05 -1.05
CA ALA A 490 9.47 -21.79 -1.56
C ALA A 490 8.35 -20.76 -1.80
N ALA A 491 8.67 -19.48 -1.61
CA ALA A 491 7.75 -18.40 -1.96
C ALA A 491 7.65 -18.21 -3.47
N MET A 492 6.43 -18.03 -3.96
CA MET A 492 6.11 -17.74 -5.35
C MET A 492 6.39 -16.28 -5.65
N ASN A 493 7.16 -16.04 -6.72
CA ASN A 493 7.30 -14.73 -7.31
C ASN A 493 6.09 -14.47 -8.18
N PHE A 494 5.27 -13.48 -7.84
CA PHE A 494 4.10 -13.19 -8.66
C PHE A 494 4.50 -12.62 -10.02
N THR A 495 3.74 -12.98 -11.05
CA THR A 495 3.86 -12.48 -12.44
C THR A 495 2.47 -12.36 -13.05
N ASP A 496 2.30 -11.82 -14.27
CA ASP A 496 1.00 -11.80 -14.97
C ASP A 496 0.36 -13.18 -15.17
N PHE A 497 1.14 -14.25 -15.06
CA PHE A 497 0.68 -15.62 -15.21
C PHE A 497 0.38 -16.31 -13.87
N GLN A 498 0.93 -15.80 -12.76
CA GLN A 498 0.75 -16.38 -11.43
C GLN A 498 0.54 -15.30 -10.38
N LYS A 499 -0.72 -15.12 -9.96
CA LYS A 499 -1.13 -14.13 -8.96
C LYS A 499 -2.24 -14.70 -8.09
N PRO A 500 -2.28 -14.36 -6.80
CA PRO A 500 -3.37 -14.77 -5.89
C PRO A 500 -4.76 -14.27 -6.32
N ILE A 501 -5.81 -14.97 -5.91
CA ILE A 501 -7.21 -14.48 -5.93
C ILE A 501 -7.60 -13.90 -4.57
N CYS A 502 -8.53 -12.95 -4.55
CA CYS A 502 -9.00 -12.33 -3.32
C CYS A 502 -9.95 -13.28 -2.60
N LEU A 503 -9.76 -13.45 -1.30
CA LEU A 503 -10.76 -14.11 -0.46
C LEU A 503 -11.98 -13.19 -0.28
N PRO A 504 -13.20 -13.76 -0.24
CA PRO A 504 -14.40 -12.97 0.00
C PRO A 504 -14.39 -12.32 1.38
N SER A 505 -14.97 -11.13 1.48
CA SER A 505 -15.24 -10.47 2.76
C SER A 505 -16.51 -11.05 3.40
N LYS A 506 -16.62 -10.96 4.74
CA LYS A 506 -17.85 -11.37 5.46
C LYS A 506 -19.08 -10.54 5.07
N GLU A 507 -18.88 -9.41 4.38
CA GLU A 507 -19.91 -8.45 3.98
C GLU A 507 -20.26 -8.53 2.47
N ASP A 508 -19.77 -9.53 1.74
CA ASP A 508 -20.00 -9.62 0.29
C ASP A 508 -21.47 -9.90 -0.05
N MET A 509 -22.01 -9.05 -0.94
CA MET A 509 -23.33 -9.19 -1.57
C MET A 509 -23.40 -10.43 -2.47
N PRO A 510 -24.59 -10.95 -2.81
CA PRO A 510 -24.72 -12.07 -3.73
C PRO A 510 -24.04 -11.76 -5.07
N TYR A 511 -23.08 -12.61 -5.44
CA TYR A 511 -22.36 -12.52 -6.70
C TYR A 511 -23.30 -12.80 -7.88
N THR A 512 -23.44 -11.84 -8.80
CA THR A 512 -24.28 -11.98 -10.00
C THR A 512 -23.53 -12.57 -11.20
N THR A 513 -22.21 -12.75 -11.10
CA THR A 513 -21.38 -13.29 -12.17
C THR A 513 -20.28 -14.16 -11.56
N CYS A 514 -20.41 -15.47 -11.72
CA CYS A 514 -19.46 -16.46 -11.20
C CYS A 514 -18.84 -17.26 -12.36
N TRP A 515 -17.56 -17.63 -12.20
CA TRP A 515 -16.83 -18.44 -13.16
C TRP A 515 -16.24 -19.68 -12.49
N VAL A 516 -16.22 -20.79 -13.22
CA VAL A 516 -15.54 -22.03 -12.82
C VAL A 516 -14.46 -22.36 -13.84
N THR A 517 -13.26 -22.66 -13.36
CA THR A 517 -12.07 -22.96 -14.16
C THR A 517 -11.42 -24.26 -13.67
N GLY A 518 -10.91 -25.06 -14.60
CA GLY A 518 -10.18 -26.28 -14.26
C GLY A 518 -10.02 -27.18 -15.47
N TRP A 519 -9.23 -28.24 -15.36
CA TRP A 519 -8.98 -29.20 -16.44
C TRP A 519 -9.86 -30.46 -16.33
N GLY A 520 -11.02 -30.34 -15.68
CA GLY A 520 -11.98 -31.43 -15.44
C GLY A 520 -12.95 -31.67 -16.60
N TYR A 521 -13.97 -32.50 -16.36
CA TYR A 521 -14.98 -32.88 -17.36
C TYR A 521 -15.77 -31.68 -17.90
N THR A 522 -15.95 -31.62 -19.23
CA THR A 522 -16.69 -30.54 -19.90
C THR A 522 -18.20 -30.82 -20.05
N GLN A 523 -18.68 -31.99 -19.62
CA GLN A 523 -20.10 -32.39 -19.62
C GLN A 523 -20.37 -33.33 -18.44
N GLU A 524 -21.55 -33.20 -17.82
CA GLU A 524 -22.04 -34.14 -16.82
C GLU A 524 -22.23 -35.52 -17.50
N LYS A 525 -21.53 -36.56 -17.01
CA LYS A 525 -21.43 -37.90 -17.62
C LYS A 525 -20.74 -37.96 -19.01
N GLY A 526 -19.94 -36.97 -19.39
CA GLY A 526 -19.16 -36.99 -20.64
C GLY A 526 -18.02 -38.02 -20.63
N ARG A 527 -17.74 -38.64 -21.79
CA ARG A 527 -16.58 -39.54 -21.97
C ARG A 527 -15.26 -38.77 -21.86
N PHE A 528 -14.30 -39.33 -21.13
CA PHE A 528 -12.93 -38.82 -20.99
C PHE A 528 -12.30 -38.61 -22.38
N ARG A 529 -11.98 -37.36 -22.75
CA ARG A 529 -11.09 -37.08 -23.89
C ARG A 529 -9.67 -36.92 -23.35
N TRP A 530 -8.88 -37.97 -23.49
CA TRP A 530 -7.43 -37.90 -23.30
C TRP A 530 -6.79 -37.27 -24.53
N PRO A 531 -5.91 -36.26 -24.39
CA PRO A 531 -5.67 -35.43 -23.20
C PRO A 531 -6.64 -34.23 -23.14
N PRO A 532 -7.04 -33.74 -21.94
CA PRO A 532 -7.64 -32.42 -21.81
C PRO A 532 -6.57 -31.36 -22.11
N VAL A 533 -6.58 -30.83 -23.33
CA VAL A 533 -5.50 -29.97 -23.81
C VAL A 533 -5.56 -28.57 -23.20
N LEU A 534 -6.75 -27.94 -23.11
CA LEU A 534 -6.95 -26.54 -22.72
C LEU A 534 -7.69 -26.40 -21.39
N LEU A 535 -7.47 -25.29 -20.65
CA LEU A 535 -8.24 -24.89 -19.47
C LEU A 535 -9.63 -24.34 -19.86
N PRO A 536 -10.75 -25.08 -19.72
CA PRO A 536 -12.08 -24.55 -19.94
C PRO A 536 -12.51 -23.56 -18.85
N LYS A 537 -13.39 -22.63 -19.22
CA LYS A 537 -14.08 -21.70 -18.32
C LYS A 537 -15.60 -21.71 -18.56
N TRP A 538 -16.39 -21.63 -17.49
CA TRP A 538 -17.86 -21.59 -17.54
C TRP A 538 -18.40 -20.38 -16.77
N SER A 539 -19.44 -19.73 -17.30
CA SER A 539 -20.17 -18.66 -16.61
C SER A 539 -21.47 -19.21 -16.06
N MET A 540 -21.74 -19.00 -14.76
CA MET A 540 -23.02 -19.35 -14.14
C MET A 540 -23.98 -18.17 -14.27
N ALA A 541 -25.02 -18.31 -15.11
CA ALA A 541 -26.18 -17.43 -15.09
C ALA A 541 -27.15 -17.87 -13.98
N THR A 542 -27.85 -16.90 -13.36
CA THR A 542 -28.81 -17.05 -12.25
C THR A 542 -30.10 -17.82 -12.61
N SER A 543 -29.99 -18.98 -13.26
CA SER A 543 -31.10 -19.91 -13.48
C SER A 543 -30.71 -21.34 -13.11
N TRP A 544 -30.26 -21.53 -11.87
CA TRP A 544 -30.17 -22.84 -11.22
C TRP A 544 -30.91 -22.80 -9.87
N HIS A 545 -32.14 -22.28 -9.89
CA HIS A 545 -33.15 -22.58 -8.87
C HIS A 545 -34.08 -23.66 -9.43
N HIS A 546 -33.59 -24.89 -9.46
CA HIS A 546 -34.36 -26.12 -9.27
C HIS A 546 -33.40 -27.32 -9.40
N GLN A 547 -33.57 -28.30 -8.51
CA GLN A 547 -32.82 -29.56 -8.39
C GLN A 547 -31.50 -29.54 -7.60
N LEU A 548 -31.56 -29.08 -6.35
CA LEU A 548 -30.90 -29.81 -5.25
C LEU A 548 -31.89 -29.92 -4.09
N GLY A 549 -32.84 -30.84 -4.29
CA GLY A 549 -33.74 -31.33 -3.28
C GLY A 549 -33.80 -32.84 -3.40
N ARG A 550 -32.84 -33.50 -2.75
CA ARG A 550 -32.94 -34.82 -2.10
C ARG A 550 -31.61 -35.19 -1.46
#